data_AF-A0A011NCK1-F1
#
_entry.id   AF-A0A011NCK1-F1
#
_cell.length_a   1.000
_cell.length_b   1.000
_cell.length_c   1.000
_cell.angle_alpha   90.00
_cell.angle_beta   90.00
_cell.angle_gamma   90.00
#
_symmetry.space_group_name_H-M   'P 1'
#
loop_
_entity.id
_entity.type
_entity.pdbx_description
1 polymer ?
#
loop_
_entity_poly.entity_id
_entity_poly.type
_entity_poly.pdbx_seq_one_letter_code
_entity_poly.pdbx_strand_id
1 'polypeptide(L)'
;MKVLFSFIIACVLSSCSAMVSLYPSYSKIVREDEKQWVHLETNEYVKSDIYNECYDEGRKWVINKNKLPPDSSLYFYEYDISLYQGRCLQKKGFIFKPKSFSKYCYHYSNKIACKAYEKYRK
;
A
#
# COMPACT_ATOMS: atom_id res chain seq x y z
N MET A 1 -9.76 -36.48 24.43
CA MET A 1 -9.94 -35.90 23.07
C MET A 1 -10.49 -34.47 23.06
N LYS A 2 -11.48 -34.10 23.88
CA LYS A 2 -12.06 -32.73 23.89
C LYS A 2 -11.06 -31.61 24.24
N VAL A 3 -10.13 -31.87 25.17
CA VAL A 3 -9.15 -30.86 25.64
C VAL A 3 -8.11 -30.52 24.57
N LEU A 4 -7.71 -31.51 23.74
CA LEU A 4 -6.76 -31.29 22.64
C LEU A 4 -7.35 -30.42 21.52
N PHE A 5 -8.65 -30.60 21.25
CA PHE A 5 -9.36 -29.86 20.20
C PHE A 5 -9.54 -28.39 20.58
N SER A 6 -9.82 -28.09 21.85
CA SER A 6 -9.93 -26.71 22.34
C SER A 6 -8.59 -25.96 22.33
N PHE A 7 -7.47 -26.65 22.59
CA PHE A 7 -6.13 -26.04 22.50
C PHE A 7 -5.72 -25.69 21.08
N ILE A 8 -6.03 -26.56 20.11
CA ILE A 8 -5.72 -26.32 18.69
C ILE A 8 -6.54 -25.12 18.17
N ILE A 9 -7.82 -25.02 18.51
CA ILE A 9 -8.67 -23.89 18.09
C ILE A 9 -8.21 -22.56 18.71
N ALA A 10 -7.82 -22.56 19.99
CA ALA A 10 -7.30 -21.36 20.64
C ALA A 10 -6.00 -20.87 19.99
N CYS A 11 -5.06 -21.78 19.69
CA CYS A 11 -3.81 -21.42 19.03
C CYS A 11 -4.02 -20.94 17.58
N VAL A 12 -4.94 -21.52 16.82
CA VAL A 12 -5.17 -21.12 15.41
C VAL A 12 -5.83 -19.74 15.32
N LEU A 13 -6.73 -19.41 16.25
CA LEU A 13 -7.41 -18.10 16.28
C LEU A 13 -6.51 -16.97 16.79
N SER A 14 -5.65 -17.23 17.77
CA SER A 14 -4.70 -16.21 18.27
C SER A 14 -3.53 -15.94 17.32
N SER A 15 -3.16 -16.92 16.49
CA SER A 15 -2.02 -16.80 15.56
C SER A 15 -2.33 -15.97 14.31
N CYS A 16 -3.55 -16.05 13.78
CA CYS A 16 -3.92 -15.32 12.55
C CYS A 16 -4.07 -13.81 12.78
N SER A 17 -4.55 -13.38 13.94
CA SER A 17 -4.70 -11.95 14.25
C SER A 17 -3.38 -11.27 14.59
N ALA A 18 -2.42 -12.00 15.19
CA ALA A 18 -1.12 -11.45 15.56
C ALA A 18 -0.16 -11.29 14.37
N MET A 19 -0.25 -12.13 13.34
CA MET A 19 0.64 -12.03 12.17
C MET A 19 0.46 -10.74 11.36
N VAL A 20 -0.75 -10.16 11.34
CA VAL A 20 -1.01 -8.91 10.59
C VAL A 20 -0.50 -7.67 11.35
N SER A 21 -0.48 -7.74 12.69
CA SER A 21 -0.07 -6.64 13.58
C SER A 21 1.44 -6.56 13.83
N LEU A 22 2.22 -7.60 13.51
CA LEU A 22 3.67 -7.63 13.71
C LEU A 22 4.46 -6.99 12.57
N TYR A 23 3.79 -6.62 11.49
CA TYR A 23 4.41 -5.85 10.43
C TYR A 23 4.46 -4.38 10.85
N PRO A 24 5.63 -3.72 10.76
CA PRO A 24 5.75 -2.33 11.16
C PRO A 24 4.79 -1.50 10.32
N SER A 25 4.15 -0.49 10.93
CA SER A 25 3.38 0.50 10.17
C SER A 25 4.28 1.07 9.09
N TYR A 26 3.94 0.83 7.82
CA TYR A 26 4.72 1.35 6.73
C TYR A 26 4.59 2.88 6.77
N SER A 27 5.68 3.54 7.17
CA SER A 27 5.90 4.91 6.76
C SER A 27 5.78 4.95 5.23
N LYS A 28 5.49 6.12 4.65
CA LYS A 28 5.35 6.33 3.19
C LYS A 28 6.55 5.85 2.35
N ILE A 29 7.62 5.42 3.01
CA ILE A 29 8.78 4.72 2.47
C ILE A 29 8.39 3.25 2.24
N VAL A 30 8.15 2.90 0.97
CA VAL A 30 8.07 1.50 0.55
C VAL A 30 9.44 0.87 0.73
N ARG A 31 9.54 -0.16 1.58
CA ARG A 31 10.79 -0.89 1.76
C ARG A 31 11.17 -1.59 0.46
N GLU A 32 12.47 -1.65 0.16
CA GLU A 32 12.95 -2.21 -1.11
C GLU A 32 12.56 -3.68 -1.36
N ASP A 33 12.27 -4.44 -0.32
CA ASP A 33 11.80 -5.83 -0.42
C ASP A 33 10.33 -5.93 -0.85
N GLU A 34 9.60 -4.80 -0.82
CA GLU A 34 8.17 -4.70 -1.06
C GLU A 34 7.83 -3.90 -2.32
N LYS A 35 8.72 -3.94 -3.31
CA LYS A 35 8.51 -3.27 -4.60
C LYS A 35 7.27 -3.84 -5.32
N GLN A 36 6.15 -3.09 -5.28
CA GLN A 36 4.87 -3.47 -5.88
C GLN A 36 4.67 -2.92 -7.31
N TRP A 37 5.52 -1.99 -7.73
CA TRP A 37 5.41 -1.28 -9.00
C TRP A 37 6.60 -1.63 -9.88
N VAL A 38 6.32 -2.05 -11.11
CA VAL A 38 7.34 -2.49 -12.08
C VAL A 38 7.11 -1.81 -13.42
N HIS A 39 8.18 -1.39 -14.08
CA HIS A 39 8.14 -0.81 -15.40
C HIS A 39 7.78 -1.89 -16.42
N LEU A 40 6.86 -1.59 -17.34
CA LEU A 40 6.34 -2.56 -18.30
C LEU A 40 7.43 -3.13 -19.22
N GLU A 41 8.34 -2.27 -19.70
CA GLU A 41 9.33 -2.64 -20.70
C GLU A 41 10.60 -3.25 -20.10
N THR A 42 11.15 -2.63 -19.05
CA THR A 42 12.42 -3.05 -18.44
C THR A 42 12.23 -4.06 -17.31
N ASN A 43 10.99 -4.24 -16.83
CA ASN A 43 10.67 -5.02 -15.64
C ASN A 43 11.40 -4.54 -14.37
N GLU A 44 12.00 -3.35 -14.41
CA GLU A 44 12.65 -2.73 -13.26
C GLU A 44 11.61 -2.20 -12.28
N TYR A 45 11.92 -2.31 -11.00
CA TYR A 45 11.06 -1.75 -9.97
C TYR A 45 11.14 -0.23 -9.93
N VAL A 46 10.03 0.41 -9.52
CA VAL A 46 10.02 1.85 -9.29
C VAL A 46 11.10 2.24 -8.27
N LYS A 47 11.86 3.29 -8.58
CA LYS A 47 12.80 3.91 -7.66
C LYS A 47 12.04 4.77 -6.64
N SER A 48 12.61 4.92 -5.45
CA SER A 48 11.95 5.63 -4.34
C SER A 48 11.68 7.11 -4.64
N ASP A 49 12.55 7.76 -5.40
CA ASP A 49 12.40 9.14 -5.85
C ASP A 49 11.13 9.33 -6.69
N ILE A 50 10.94 8.51 -7.72
CA ILE A 50 9.76 8.54 -8.60
C ILE A 50 8.49 8.20 -7.80
N TYR A 51 8.57 7.20 -6.92
CA TYR A 51 7.45 6.81 -6.08
C TYR A 51 6.99 7.96 -5.16
N ASN A 52 7.95 8.63 -4.50
CA ASN A 52 7.70 9.73 -3.58
C ASN A 52 7.24 11.01 -4.31
N GLU A 53 7.82 11.31 -5.47
CA GLU A 53 7.39 12.41 -6.35
C GLU A 53 5.89 12.27 -6.68
N CYS A 54 5.48 11.11 -7.19
CA CYS A 54 4.07 10.85 -7.52
C CYS A 54 3.16 10.91 -6.28
N TYR A 55 3.66 10.49 -5.11
CA TYR A 55 2.91 10.57 -3.86
C TYR A 55 2.69 12.03 -3.40
N ASP A 56 3.74 12.84 -3.43
CA ASP A 56 3.69 14.24 -3.03
C ASP A 56 2.84 15.08 -4.00
N GLU A 57 2.87 14.78 -5.29
CA GLU A 57 1.92 15.35 -6.26
C GLU A 57 0.47 14.99 -5.90
N GLY A 58 0.21 13.73 -5.55
CA GLY A 58 -1.13 13.29 -5.13
C GLY A 58 -1.62 14.04 -3.89
N ARG A 59 -0.74 14.27 -2.92
CA ARG A 59 -1.04 15.09 -1.74
C ARG A 59 -1.38 16.54 -2.11
N LYS A 60 -0.52 17.19 -2.92
CA LYS A 60 -0.75 18.57 -3.40
C LYS A 60 -2.07 18.67 -4.15
N TRP A 61 -2.38 17.69 -4.99
CA TRP A 61 -3.64 17.63 -5.74
C TRP A 61 -4.86 17.55 -4.80
N VAL A 62 -4.84 16.69 -3.78
CA VAL A 62 -5.92 16.60 -2.80
C VAL A 62 -6.09 17.90 -2.02
N ILE A 63 -4.99 18.50 -1.55
CA ILE A 63 -5.00 19.78 -0.82
C ILE A 63 -5.69 20.85 -1.68
N ASN A 64 -5.27 20.99 -2.93
CA ASN A 64 -5.81 21.99 -3.85
C ASN A 64 -7.28 21.71 -4.21
N LYS A 65 -7.62 20.46 -4.54
CA LYS A 65 -8.98 20.04 -4.91
C LYS A 65 -9.99 20.32 -3.79
N ASN A 66 -9.58 20.10 -2.54
CA ASN A 66 -10.45 20.25 -1.38
C ASN A 66 -10.27 21.59 -0.66
N LYS A 67 -9.44 22.51 -1.20
CA LYS A 67 -9.13 23.83 -0.61
C LYS A 67 -8.68 23.74 0.86
N LEU A 68 -7.84 22.76 1.16
CA LEU A 68 -7.36 22.50 2.52
C LEU A 68 -6.13 23.37 2.83
N PRO A 69 -5.90 23.72 4.12
CA PRO A 69 -4.61 24.23 4.57
C PRO A 69 -3.46 23.27 4.23
N PRO A 70 -2.23 23.76 3.96
CA PRO A 70 -1.08 22.91 3.62
C PRO A 70 -0.76 21.82 4.64
N ASP A 71 -0.97 22.11 5.93
CA ASP A 71 -0.64 21.23 7.05
C ASP A 71 -1.82 20.35 7.50
N SER A 72 -2.89 20.27 6.69
CA SER A 72 -4.05 19.45 7.02
C SER A 72 -3.68 17.97 7.09
N SER A 73 -4.25 17.27 8.07
CA SER A 73 -4.24 15.80 8.06
C SER A 73 -4.95 15.28 6.83
N LEU A 74 -4.26 14.45 6.04
CA LEU A 74 -4.81 13.88 4.81
C LEU A 74 -5.28 12.43 4.98
N TYR A 75 -5.48 11.98 6.23
CA TYR A 75 -5.84 10.59 6.54
C TYR A 75 -7.10 10.13 5.77
N PHE A 76 -8.17 10.94 5.75
CA PHE A 76 -9.41 10.62 5.04
C PHE A 76 -9.29 10.64 3.51
N TYR A 77 -8.18 11.16 2.98
CA TYR A 77 -7.94 11.27 1.55
C TYR A 77 -6.91 10.26 1.03
N GLU A 78 -6.51 9.28 1.85
CA GLU A 78 -5.49 8.29 1.49
C GLU A 78 -5.85 7.53 0.20
N TYR A 79 -7.12 7.19 0.01
CA TYR A 79 -7.59 6.54 -1.23
C TYR A 79 -7.38 7.42 -2.46
N ASP A 80 -7.73 8.71 -2.37
CA ASP A 80 -7.63 9.68 -3.46
C ASP A 80 -6.17 9.98 -3.80
N ILE A 81 -5.31 10.13 -2.78
CA ILE A 81 -3.87 10.29 -2.95
C ILE A 81 -3.28 9.07 -3.66
N SER A 82 -3.64 7.86 -3.21
CA SER A 82 -3.16 6.62 -3.80
C SER A 82 -3.66 6.42 -5.23
N LEU A 83 -4.90 6.83 -5.52
CA LEU A 83 -5.43 6.82 -6.88
C LEU A 83 -4.63 7.76 -7.79
N TYR A 84 -4.35 8.98 -7.34
CA TYR A 84 -3.52 9.91 -8.10
C TYR A 84 -2.12 9.37 -8.33
N GLN A 85 -1.48 8.89 -7.26
CA GLN A 85 -0.13 8.35 -7.31
C GLN A 85 -0.05 7.18 -8.30
N GLY A 86 -1.01 6.25 -8.25
CA GLY A 86 -1.05 5.11 -9.17
C GLY A 86 -1.20 5.54 -10.63
N ARG A 87 -2.02 6.57 -10.90
CA ARG A 87 -2.12 7.18 -12.24
C ARG A 87 -0.80 7.82 -12.68
N CYS A 88 -0.12 8.54 -11.80
CA CYS A 88 1.19 9.14 -12.07
C CYS A 88 2.22 8.07 -12.45
N LEU A 89 2.30 6.99 -11.67
CA LEU A 89 3.18 5.86 -11.93
C LEU A 89 2.86 5.16 -13.26
N GLN A 90 1.58 4.92 -13.56
CA GLN A 90 1.15 4.33 -14.83
C GLN A 90 1.56 5.17 -16.04
N LYS A 91 1.42 6.51 -15.96
CA LYS A 91 1.90 7.41 -17.01
C LYS A 91 3.41 7.34 -17.22
N LYS A 92 4.17 7.02 -16.17
CA LYS A 92 5.63 6.81 -16.22
C LYS A 92 6.02 5.37 -16.61
N GLY A 93 5.08 4.55 -17.08
CA GLY A 93 5.34 3.19 -17.58
C GLY A 93 5.30 2.09 -16.51
N PHE A 94 4.95 2.42 -15.26
CA PHE A 94 4.89 1.45 -14.17
C PHE A 94 3.48 0.86 -14.00
N ILE A 95 3.41 -0.46 -13.80
CA ILE A 95 2.17 -1.13 -13.44
C ILE A 95 2.26 -1.71 -12.04
N PHE A 96 1.10 -1.81 -11.40
CA PHE A 96 0.97 -2.41 -10.09
C PHE A 96 0.98 -3.94 -10.22
N LYS A 97 2.07 -4.57 -9.78
CA LYS A 97 2.25 -6.02 -9.69
C LYS A 97 2.72 -6.39 -8.28
N PRO A 98 1.80 -6.43 -7.30
CA PRO A 98 2.15 -6.93 -5.98
C PRO A 98 2.58 -8.41 -6.09
N LYS A 99 3.65 -8.80 -5.39
CA LYS A 99 4.01 -10.22 -5.28
C LYS A 99 2.85 -10.99 -4.64
N SER A 100 2.61 -12.25 -5.05
CA SER A 100 1.72 -13.16 -4.33
C SER A 100 2.19 -13.23 -2.87
N PHE A 101 1.32 -12.96 -1.90
CA PHE A 101 1.66 -12.82 -0.47
C PHE A 101 2.47 -11.56 -0.09
N SER A 102 2.37 -10.50 -0.88
CA SER A 102 2.97 -9.20 -0.56
C SER A 102 2.51 -8.67 0.79
N LYS A 103 3.40 -8.74 1.79
CA LYS A 103 3.20 -8.22 3.15
C LYS A 103 2.68 -6.79 3.15
N TYR A 104 3.12 -5.99 2.18
CA TYR A 104 2.65 -4.63 1.94
C TYR A 104 1.13 -4.53 1.85
N CYS A 105 0.46 -5.29 0.96
CA CYS A 105 -1.00 -5.20 0.80
C CYS A 105 -1.80 -5.97 1.85
N TYR A 106 -1.18 -6.95 2.52
CA TYR A 106 -1.79 -7.61 3.67
C TYR A 106 -1.75 -6.77 4.94
N HIS A 107 -0.88 -5.75 5.00
CA HIS A 107 -0.83 -4.83 6.12
C HIS A 107 -2.03 -3.88 6.14
N TYR A 108 -2.67 -3.73 7.32
CA TYR A 108 -3.89 -2.94 7.46
C TYR A 108 -3.67 -1.46 7.07
N SER A 109 -2.47 -0.91 7.30
CA SER A 109 -2.15 0.48 6.96
C SER A 109 -2.11 0.77 5.47
N ASN A 110 -1.97 -0.26 4.63
CA ASN A 110 -1.80 -0.09 3.19
C ASN A 110 -3.00 -0.64 2.40
N LYS A 111 -4.01 -1.18 3.10
CA LYS A 111 -5.19 -1.78 2.47
C LYS A 111 -5.94 -0.78 1.58
N ILE A 112 -6.01 0.48 2.01
CA ILE A 112 -6.65 1.56 1.25
C ILE A 112 -5.82 1.88 0.00
N ALA A 113 -4.51 2.09 0.16
CA ALA A 113 -3.60 2.34 -0.95
C ALA A 113 -3.62 1.20 -1.98
N CYS A 114 -3.46 -0.05 -1.55
CA CYS A 114 -3.54 -1.21 -2.45
C CYS A 114 -4.88 -1.30 -3.18
N LYS A 115 -6.00 -1.07 -2.48
CA LYS A 115 -7.34 -1.03 -3.12
C LYS A 115 -7.42 0.02 -4.23
N ALA A 116 -6.79 1.18 -4.06
CA ALA A 116 -6.72 2.20 -5.12
C ALA A 116 -5.82 1.74 -6.28
N TYR A 117 -4.67 1.14 -5.96
CA TYR A 117 -3.68 0.71 -6.94
C TYR A 117 -4.12 -0.47 -7.82
N GLU A 118 -5.07 -1.29 -7.37
CA GLU A 118 -5.67 -2.38 -8.16
C GLU A 118 -6.12 -1.94 -9.57
N LYS A 119 -6.49 -0.67 -9.74
CA LYS A 119 -6.89 -0.11 -11.04
C LYS A 119 -5.76 -0.04 -12.07
N TYR A 120 -4.50 -0.11 -11.64
CA TYR A 120 -3.31 0.11 -12.47
C TYR A 120 -2.50 -1.18 -12.67
N ARG A 121 -3.16 -2.34 -12.58
CA ARG A 121 -2.54 -3.65 -12.85
C ARG A 121 -2.30 -3.94 -14.34
N LYS A 122 -2.90 -3.14 -15.22
CA LYS A 122 -2.87 -3.29 -16.69
C LYS A 122 -2.52 -1.96 -17.33
#